data_AF-A0A9X1FSR8-F1
#
_entry.id   AF-A0A9X1FSR8-F1
#
_cell.length_a   1.000
_cell.length_b   1.000
_cell.length_c   1.000
_cell.angle_alpha   90.00
_cell.angle_beta   90.00
_cell.angle_gamma   90.00
#
_symmetry.space_group_name_H-M   'P 1'
#
loop_
_entity.id
_entity.type
_entity.pdbx_description
1 polymer ?
#
loop_
_entity_poly.entity_id
_entity_poly.type
_entity_poly.pdbx_seq_one_letter_code
_entity_poly.pdbx_strand_id
1 'polypeptide(L)'
;MTEVVVHGVLEDQVDGHRNFCTVANGIFSAQKDPNGTYSVSCVFPYTSESDSTDLNSDIVETTLTSPPVAIMDTPNPAPPGGPSAFVAAHKTATKTILLVDDAGREFLRVGGSRSWRNFNPGNIRKGDFSSNNGAIGNDGSFAIFPDKTTGQKAIEVLLRGRSYGPLTLEAAISRYAPSSENDTGAYVSFVVTQTGLSRDAVLDDLKIAYIRKITSAIELMEGWTQGEQRPHLPSSGFSDATPLVAGNGTGVSAAIGAASDWIEVAQREAALDPEARSEIAGPQSNPRILNYFEVGASWFDPENGDETDWCAVFVNYCLETSGYVGTNHPGARSFFWNKRNQFIKLNEPRKFCIAVRRYAPFMDADWTTGRGHVGFVVDYSDTHVKLLGGNQGNTVKEKVYPRRVEAADGTVESEFVAFLMPVIN
;
A
#
# COMPACT_ATOMS: atom_id res chain seq x y z
N MET A 1 30.24 -1.72 35.20
CA MET A 1 28.77 -1.62 35.27
C MET A 1 28.42 -0.23 34.80
N THR A 2 27.51 -0.11 33.84
CA THR A 2 27.07 1.20 33.34
C THR A 2 25.69 1.46 33.95
N GLU A 3 25.56 2.57 34.68
CA GLU A 3 24.30 3.02 35.24
C GLU A 3 23.76 4.18 34.42
N VAL A 4 22.51 4.05 33.96
CA VAL A 4 21.78 5.12 33.28
C VAL A 4 20.72 5.62 34.24
N VAL A 5 20.72 6.92 34.53
CA VAL A 5 19.75 7.57 35.41
C VAL A 5 18.95 8.59 34.61
N VAL A 6 17.62 8.54 34.74
CA VAL A 6 16.68 9.49 34.13
C VAL A 6 15.86 10.13 35.23
N HIS A 7 15.95 11.46 35.34
CA HIS A 7 15.21 12.26 36.31
C HIS A 7 13.94 12.85 35.68
N GLY A 8 12.96 13.20 36.50
CA GLY A 8 11.75 13.91 36.03
C GLY A 8 10.72 13.03 35.33
N VAL A 9 10.77 11.70 35.53
CA VAL A 9 9.85 10.74 34.90
C VAL A 9 8.47 10.84 35.54
N LEU A 10 7.42 10.93 34.72
CA LEU A 10 6.05 10.92 35.22
C LEU A 10 5.65 9.51 35.69
N GLU A 11 4.75 9.43 36.67
CA GLU A 11 4.36 8.16 37.31
C GLU A 11 3.85 7.11 36.31
N ASP A 12 3.11 7.54 35.28
CA ASP A 12 2.59 6.70 34.19
C ASP A 12 3.67 6.22 33.19
N GLN A 13 4.87 6.80 33.25
CA GLN A 13 6.00 6.45 32.38
C GLN A 13 6.99 5.48 33.05
N VAL A 14 6.94 5.34 34.39
CA VAL A 14 7.91 4.52 35.17
C VAL A 14 7.91 3.06 34.70
N ASP A 15 6.75 2.46 34.43
CA ASP A 15 6.66 1.07 33.99
C ASP A 15 7.20 0.86 32.57
N GLY A 16 7.13 1.88 31.71
CA GLY A 16 7.80 1.88 30.41
C GLY A 16 9.32 1.78 30.55
N HIS A 17 9.90 2.58 31.45
CA HIS A 17 11.34 2.53 31.76
C HIS A 17 11.75 1.22 32.44
N ARG A 18 10.91 0.66 33.32
CA ARG A 18 11.13 -0.65 33.96
C ARG A 18 11.21 -1.75 32.92
N ASN A 19 10.20 -1.84 32.06
CA ASN A 19 10.11 -2.87 31.02
C ASN A 19 11.33 -2.80 30.10
N PHE A 20 11.72 -1.59 29.70
CA PHE A 20 12.91 -1.36 28.89
C PHE A 20 14.19 -1.87 29.58
N CYS A 21 14.41 -1.51 30.85
CA CYS A 21 15.58 -1.92 31.60
C CYS A 21 15.66 -3.45 31.74
N THR A 22 14.53 -4.11 32.04
CA THR A 22 14.48 -5.56 32.21
C THR A 22 14.70 -6.33 30.91
N VAL A 23 14.18 -5.84 29.77
CA VAL A 23 14.41 -6.48 28.45
C VAL A 23 15.89 -6.45 28.06
N ALA A 24 16.63 -5.46 28.53
CA ALA A 24 18.06 -5.32 28.30
C ALA A 24 18.93 -5.99 29.40
N ASN A 25 18.36 -6.91 30.20
CA ASN A 25 19.03 -7.57 31.34
C ASN A 25 19.62 -6.59 32.37
N GLY A 26 19.07 -5.37 32.44
CA GLY A 26 19.46 -4.37 33.42
C GLY A 26 18.70 -4.53 34.74
N ILE A 27 19.32 -4.08 35.82
CA ILE A 27 18.70 -4.00 37.15
C ILE A 27 18.06 -2.63 37.28
N PHE A 28 16.72 -2.60 37.32
CA PHE A 28 15.94 -1.36 37.39
C PHE A 28 15.71 -0.90 38.82
N SER A 29 15.82 0.41 39.05
CA SER A 29 15.40 1.08 40.27
C SER A 29 14.59 2.35 39.95
N ALA A 30 13.68 2.73 40.85
CA ALA A 30 12.92 3.98 40.73
C ALA A 30 12.70 4.59 42.11
N GLN A 31 12.91 5.90 42.22
CA GLN A 31 12.72 6.68 43.44
C GLN A 31 11.83 7.89 43.15
N LYS A 32 10.80 8.13 43.97
CA LYS A 32 9.94 9.31 43.84
C LYS A 32 10.65 10.53 44.42
N ASP A 33 10.71 11.59 43.64
CA ASP A 33 11.30 12.88 44.00
C ASP A 33 10.29 13.79 44.72
N PRO A 34 10.75 14.76 45.53
CA PRO A 34 9.87 15.66 46.29
C PRO A 34 8.92 16.52 45.45
N ASN A 35 9.25 16.73 44.17
CA ASN A 35 8.44 17.47 43.20
C ASN A 35 7.34 16.60 42.54
N GLY A 36 7.20 15.34 42.96
CA GLY A 36 6.16 14.42 42.47
C GLY A 36 6.55 13.58 41.26
N THR A 37 7.71 13.83 40.64
CA THR A 37 8.25 12.99 39.56
C THR A 37 9.09 11.84 40.09
N TYR A 38 9.61 10.99 39.22
CA TYR A 38 10.51 9.88 39.56
C TYR A 38 11.89 10.06 38.95
N SER A 39 12.90 9.65 39.71
CA SER A 39 14.24 9.36 39.24
C SER A 39 14.38 7.85 39.07
N VAL A 40 14.57 7.39 37.85
CA VAL A 40 14.69 5.96 37.52
C VAL A 40 16.12 5.64 37.12
N SER A 41 16.69 4.54 37.62
CA SER A 41 18.01 4.06 37.21
C SER A 41 17.97 2.65 36.65
N CYS A 42 18.87 2.37 35.71
CA CYS A 42 19.06 1.04 35.15
C CYS A 42 20.55 0.71 35.13
N VAL A 43 20.93 -0.34 35.86
CA VAL A 43 22.33 -0.78 35.97
C VAL A 43 22.54 -2.03 35.14
N PHE A 44 23.47 -1.98 34.18
CA PHE A 44 23.81 -3.13 33.35
C PHE A 44 25.07 -3.83 33.88
N PRO A 45 25.01 -5.16 34.13
CA PRO A 45 26.20 -5.93 34.46
C PRO A 45 27.16 -5.97 33.25
N TYR A 46 28.45 -5.73 33.51
CA TYR A 46 29.48 -5.66 32.48
C TYR A 46 29.81 -7.08 31.98
N THR A 47 29.75 -7.34 30.68
CA THR A 47 30.46 -8.46 30.05
C THR A 47 31.76 -7.92 29.47
N SER A 48 32.90 -8.40 29.97
CA SER A 48 34.23 -7.97 29.55
C SER A 48 34.50 -8.29 28.09
N GLU A 49 34.95 -7.29 27.33
CA GLU A 49 35.55 -7.42 26.00
C GLU A 49 37.00 -7.93 26.11
N SER A 50 37.36 -8.90 25.26
CA SER A 50 38.67 -9.00 24.61
C SER A 50 38.60 -10.07 23.53
N ASP A 51 38.53 -9.69 22.25
CA ASP A 51 39.68 -9.76 21.34
C ASP A 51 39.21 -9.42 19.92
N SER A 52 39.96 -8.56 19.26
CA SER A 52 39.72 -8.12 17.89
C SER A 52 40.28 -9.15 16.91
N THR A 53 39.48 -10.12 16.49
CA THR A 53 39.58 -10.84 15.20
C THR A 53 38.39 -11.81 15.09
N ASP A 54 37.84 -11.94 13.89
CA ASP A 54 36.71 -12.82 13.50
C ASP A 54 35.29 -12.44 13.99
N LEU A 55 34.66 -11.53 13.24
CA LEU A 55 33.23 -11.21 13.36
C LEU A 55 32.29 -12.25 12.70
N ASN A 56 32.80 -13.37 12.17
CA ASN A 56 32.02 -14.37 11.43
C ASN A 56 32.20 -15.80 11.96
N SER A 57 31.51 -16.14 13.03
CA SER A 57 31.08 -17.52 13.22
C SER A 57 29.67 -17.59 13.81
N ASP A 58 28.90 -18.47 13.18
CA ASP A 58 27.65 -19.09 13.60
C ASP A 58 26.35 -18.29 13.48
N ILE A 59 25.88 -18.14 12.23
CA ILE A 59 24.50 -18.49 11.88
C ILE A 59 24.51 -19.32 10.60
N VAL A 60 24.03 -20.55 10.70
CA VAL A 60 23.79 -21.46 9.57
C VAL A 60 22.76 -20.81 8.64
N GLU A 61 23.21 -20.46 7.44
CA GLU A 61 22.39 -19.98 6.34
C GLU A 61 21.41 -21.09 5.93
N THR A 62 20.18 -20.97 6.41
CA THR A 62 19.06 -21.76 5.86
C THR A 62 18.65 -21.05 4.58
N THR A 63 19.01 -21.66 3.46
CA THR A 63 18.68 -21.23 2.10
C THR A 63 17.16 -21.01 1.99
N LEU A 64 16.75 -19.73 1.91
CA LEU A 64 15.41 -19.36 1.49
C LEU A 64 15.29 -19.72 0.00
N THR A 65 14.65 -20.86 -0.28
CA THR A 65 14.14 -21.17 -1.61
C THR A 65 13.20 -20.05 -2.04
N SER A 66 13.48 -19.42 -3.18
CA SER A 66 12.61 -18.42 -3.81
C SER A 66 11.16 -18.93 -3.85
N PRO A 67 10.17 -18.15 -3.40
CA PRO A 67 8.77 -18.54 -3.56
C PRO A 67 8.42 -18.64 -5.05
N PRO A 68 7.53 -19.57 -5.44
CA PRO A 68 7.21 -19.82 -6.85
C PRO A 68 6.45 -18.63 -7.45
N VAL A 69 6.86 -18.23 -8.65
CA VAL A 69 6.22 -17.22 -9.50
C VAL A 69 4.75 -17.58 -9.72
N ALA A 70 3.83 -16.67 -9.39
CA ALA A 70 2.40 -16.87 -9.62
C ALA A 70 2.05 -16.64 -11.10
N ILE A 71 1.40 -17.60 -11.72
CA ILE A 71 1.00 -17.60 -13.14
C ILE A 71 -0.31 -16.80 -13.28
N MET A 72 -0.42 -15.94 -14.31
CA MET A 72 -1.64 -15.16 -14.64
C MET A 72 -2.94 -15.98 -14.74
N ASP A 73 -2.81 -17.31 -14.89
CA ASP A 73 -3.87 -18.29 -15.11
C ASP A 73 -4.35 -19.03 -13.86
N THR A 74 -3.82 -18.75 -12.67
CA THR A 74 -4.19 -19.52 -11.48
C THR A 74 -5.43 -18.96 -10.77
N PRO A 75 -6.36 -19.82 -10.31
CA PRO A 75 -7.55 -19.38 -9.57
C PRO A 75 -7.25 -19.03 -8.10
N ASN A 76 -6.00 -19.10 -7.63
CA ASN A 76 -5.70 -18.93 -6.21
C ASN A 76 -5.42 -17.45 -5.88
N PRO A 77 -5.99 -16.89 -4.80
CA PRO A 77 -5.61 -15.57 -4.33
C PRO A 77 -4.13 -15.57 -3.92
N ALA A 78 -3.50 -14.40 -4.02
CA ALA A 78 -2.11 -14.20 -3.60
C ALA A 78 -1.88 -14.68 -2.14
N PRO A 79 -0.71 -15.24 -1.82
CA PRO A 79 -0.37 -15.60 -0.45
C PRO A 79 -0.42 -14.35 0.45
N PRO A 80 -1.02 -14.43 1.66
CA PRO A 80 -1.04 -13.30 2.59
C PRO A 80 0.39 -12.86 2.97
N GLY A 81 0.72 -11.59 2.77
CA GLY A 81 1.77 -10.93 3.54
C GLY A 81 1.31 -10.79 5.00
N GLY A 82 2.19 -11.06 5.97
CA GLY A 82 1.87 -10.97 7.40
C GLY A 82 1.36 -9.59 7.86
N PRO A 83 0.78 -9.49 9.08
CA PRO A 83 -0.49 -8.81 9.30
C PRO A 83 -0.34 -7.31 9.54
N SER A 84 -0.67 -6.53 8.53
CA SER A 84 -1.50 -5.34 8.72
C SER A 84 -2.68 -5.42 7.77
N ALA A 85 -3.87 -5.11 8.28
CA ALA A 85 -5.06 -5.09 7.46
C ALA A 85 -5.01 -3.89 6.48
N PHE A 86 -4.22 -2.84 6.72
CA PHE A 86 -4.25 -1.62 5.89
C PHE A 86 -3.52 -1.77 4.56
N VAL A 87 -4.23 -1.48 3.47
CA VAL A 87 -3.74 -1.64 2.08
C VAL A 87 -3.66 -0.32 1.33
N ALA A 88 -4.36 0.72 1.79
CA ALA A 88 -4.30 2.06 1.20
C ALA A 88 -4.39 3.14 2.26
N ALA A 89 -3.75 4.27 2.01
CA ALA A 89 -3.85 5.44 2.87
C ALA A 89 -3.74 6.74 2.09
N HIS A 90 -4.49 7.76 2.52
CA HIS A 90 -4.31 9.11 2.01
C HIS A 90 -4.69 10.15 3.04
N LYS A 91 -4.10 11.34 2.91
CA LYS A 91 -4.45 12.47 3.76
C LYS A 91 -5.77 13.09 3.30
N THR A 92 -6.70 13.24 4.24
CA THR A 92 -8.01 13.85 3.98
C THR A 92 -8.12 15.26 4.55
N ALA A 93 -7.39 15.57 5.63
CA ALA A 93 -7.36 16.89 6.24
C ALA A 93 -6.05 17.14 7.00
N THR A 94 -5.91 18.32 7.59
CA THR A 94 -4.80 18.62 8.50
C THR A 94 -4.76 17.60 9.63
N LYS A 95 -3.58 17.00 9.82
CA LYS A 95 -3.33 15.94 10.82
C LYS A 95 -4.38 14.81 10.81
N THR A 96 -4.89 14.46 9.63
CA THR A 96 -5.89 13.39 9.45
C THR A 96 -5.52 12.50 8.27
N ILE A 97 -5.39 11.20 8.53
CA ILE A 97 -5.12 10.17 7.52
C ILE A 97 -6.32 9.21 7.49
N LEU A 98 -6.84 8.95 6.29
CA LEU A 98 -7.72 7.83 6.04
C LEU A 98 -6.87 6.60 5.76
N LEU A 99 -7.18 5.51 6.44
CA LEU A 99 -6.63 4.18 6.23
C LEU A 99 -7.74 3.28 5.74
N VAL A 100 -7.47 2.50 4.71
CA VAL A 100 -8.40 1.51 4.18
C VAL A 100 -7.78 0.14 4.39
N ASP A 101 -8.54 -0.76 4.99
CA ASP A 101 -8.09 -2.14 5.17
C ASP A 101 -8.42 -3.07 4.01
N ASP A 102 -7.93 -4.30 4.08
CA ASP A 102 -8.07 -5.36 3.08
C ASP A 102 -9.52 -5.81 2.89
N ALA A 103 -10.38 -5.52 3.86
CA ALA A 103 -11.83 -5.68 3.81
C ALA A 103 -12.56 -4.41 3.33
N GLY A 104 -11.83 -3.35 2.96
CA GLY A 104 -12.37 -2.07 2.51
C GLY A 104 -12.96 -1.20 3.63
N ARG A 105 -12.73 -1.55 4.91
CA ARG A 105 -13.17 -0.73 6.03
C ARG A 105 -12.26 0.46 6.18
N GLU A 106 -12.89 1.60 6.40
CA GLU A 106 -12.20 2.87 6.52
C GLU A 106 -11.98 3.25 7.98
N PHE A 107 -10.79 3.79 8.26
CA PHE A 107 -10.40 4.26 9.59
C PHE A 107 -9.72 5.61 9.46
N LEU A 108 -10.00 6.51 10.39
CA LEU A 108 -9.34 7.79 10.49
C LEU A 108 -8.31 7.76 11.61
N ARG A 109 -7.09 8.19 11.30
CA ARG A 109 -6.07 8.56 12.30
C ARG A 109 -5.95 10.08 12.38
N VAL A 110 -6.35 10.62 13.52
CA VAL A 110 -6.50 12.07 13.76
C VAL A 110 -5.56 12.52 14.88
N GLY A 111 -4.92 13.67 14.71
CA GLY A 111 -4.03 14.23 15.73
C GLY A 111 -2.72 13.44 15.88
N GLY A 112 -2.08 13.47 17.07
CA GLY A 112 -0.80 12.81 17.30
C GLY A 112 0.39 13.36 16.49
N SER A 113 1.50 12.62 16.49
CA SER A 113 2.68 12.91 15.65
C SER A 113 2.47 12.44 14.21
N ARG A 114 3.25 12.98 13.26
CA ARG A 114 3.21 12.54 11.85
C ARG A 114 3.64 11.09 11.71
N SER A 115 4.75 10.74 12.35
CA SER A 115 5.29 9.39 12.41
C SER A 115 4.25 8.37 12.89
N TRP A 116 3.50 8.71 13.94
CA TRP A 116 2.37 7.90 14.40
C TRP A 116 1.34 7.77 13.29
N ARG A 117 0.72 8.87 12.84
CA ARG A 117 -0.38 8.85 11.85
C ARG A 117 -0.05 8.08 10.58
N ASN A 118 1.18 8.24 10.08
CA ASN A 118 1.62 7.68 8.82
C ASN A 118 2.20 6.26 8.96
N PHE A 119 2.22 5.68 10.17
CA PHE A 119 2.98 4.46 10.45
C PHE A 119 4.44 4.53 9.98
N ASN A 120 5.02 5.72 10.04
CA ASN A 120 6.31 6.04 9.46
C ASN A 120 7.25 6.53 10.56
N PRO A 121 7.85 5.60 11.34
CA PRO A 121 8.65 5.95 12.51
C PRO A 121 9.89 6.78 12.19
N GLY A 122 10.36 6.76 10.94
CA GLY A 122 11.51 7.53 10.48
C GLY A 122 11.16 8.82 9.76
N ASN A 123 9.87 9.16 9.59
CA ASN A 123 9.45 10.23 8.69
C ASN A 123 10.16 10.11 7.30
N ILE A 124 10.16 8.92 6.71
CA ILE A 124 10.67 8.69 5.35
C ILE A 124 9.81 9.47 4.35
N ARG A 125 10.45 10.27 3.49
CA ARG A 125 9.77 11.06 2.47
C ARG A 125 9.15 10.17 1.39
N LYS A 126 8.06 10.63 0.79
CA LYS A 126 7.42 9.93 -0.34
C LYS A 126 8.37 9.86 -1.54
N GLY A 127 8.26 8.81 -2.34
CA GLY A 127 9.04 8.60 -3.56
C GLY A 127 9.39 7.13 -3.73
N ASP A 128 10.12 6.81 -4.79
CA ASP A 128 10.39 5.44 -5.26
C ASP A 128 10.93 4.54 -4.15
N PHE A 129 11.86 5.05 -3.33
CA PHE A 129 12.38 4.29 -2.19
C PHE A 129 11.27 3.84 -1.25
N SER A 130 10.39 4.75 -0.82
CA SER A 130 9.32 4.42 0.12
C SER A 130 8.26 3.52 -0.48
N SER A 131 7.91 3.72 -1.76
CA SER A 131 6.97 2.87 -2.49
C SER A 131 7.51 1.44 -2.60
N ASN A 132 8.78 1.30 -2.99
CA ASN A 132 9.48 0.00 -3.09
C ASN A 132 9.71 -0.68 -1.73
N ASN A 133 9.43 -0.01 -0.62
CA ASN A 133 9.52 -0.55 0.73
C ASN A 133 8.15 -0.64 1.41
N GLY A 134 7.07 -0.71 0.62
CA GLY A 134 5.73 -1.04 1.11
C GLY A 134 4.91 0.14 1.60
N ALA A 135 5.20 1.37 1.16
CA ALA A 135 4.29 2.49 1.41
C ALA A 135 2.95 2.27 0.69
N ILE A 136 1.84 2.50 1.40
CA ILE A 136 0.44 2.38 0.91
C ILE A 136 -0.19 3.74 0.60
N GLY A 137 0.59 4.82 0.72
CA GLY A 137 0.06 6.17 0.64
C GLY A 137 1.10 7.24 0.95
N ASN A 138 0.66 8.50 0.95
CA ASN A 138 1.47 9.62 1.45
C ASN A 138 0.59 10.73 2.04
N ASP A 139 1.19 11.56 2.90
CA ASP A 139 0.52 12.70 3.54
C ASP A 139 0.69 14.04 2.79
N GLY A 140 1.15 13.97 1.54
CA GLY A 140 1.60 15.09 0.72
C GLY A 140 3.12 15.21 0.66
N SER A 141 3.86 14.87 1.73
CA SER A 141 5.33 14.99 1.79
C SER A 141 6.03 13.71 2.24
N PHE A 142 5.39 12.91 3.08
CA PHE A 142 5.96 11.72 3.70
C PHE A 142 5.15 10.48 3.36
N ALA A 143 5.84 9.35 3.27
CA ALA A 143 5.20 8.06 3.02
C ALA A 143 4.29 7.66 4.18
N ILE A 144 3.24 6.89 3.86
CA ILE A 144 2.39 6.21 4.83
C ILE A 144 2.57 4.71 4.61
N PHE A 145 2.94 3.99 5.66
CA PHE A 145 3.12 2.53 5.63
C PHE A 145 1.87 1.81 6.16
N PRO A 146 1.71 0.50 5.87
CA PRO A 146 0.56 -0.28 6.33
C PRO A 146 0.59 -0.49 7.85
N ASP A 147 1.78 -0.50 8.44
CA ASP A 147 2.00 -0.61 9.87
C ASP A 147 3.39 -0.09 10.24
N LYS A 148 3.60 0.06 11.55
CA LYS A 148 4.86 0.56 12.11
C LYS A 148 6.05 -0.34 11.76
N THR A 149 5.86 -1.66 11.76
CA THR A 149 6.94 -2.64 11.52
C THR A 149 7.46 -2.54 10.08
N THR A 150 6.57 -2.33 9.11
CA THR A 150 6.94 -2.07 7.71
C THR A 150 7.74 -0.76 7.60
N GLY A 151 7.28 0.31 8.26
CA GLY A 151 8.03 1.56 8.34
C GLY A 151 9.41 1.42 9.02
N GLN A 152 9.55 0.58 10.05
CA GLN A 152 10.86 0.28 10.69
C GLN A 152 11.80 -0.45 9.73
N LYS A 153 11.29 -1.48 9.03
CA LYS A 153 12.07 -2.21 8.02
C LYS A 153 12.55 -1.29 6.89
N ALA A 154 11.72 -0.33 6.47
CA ALA A 154 12.11 0.65 5.46
C ALA A 154 13.30 1.51 5.94
N ILE A 155 13.42 1.83 7.23
CA ILE A 155 14.61 2.51 7.78
C ILE A 155 15.82 1.58 7.71
N GLU A 156 15.68 0.31 8.13
CA GLU A 156 16.77 -0.67 8.07
C GLU A 156 17.32 -0.84 6.64
N VAL A 157 16.43 -0.93 5.64
CA VAL A 157 16.79 -1.01 4.22
C VAL A 157 17.45 0.28 3.75
N LEU A 158 16.94 1.44 4.16
CA LEU A 158 17.52 2.74 3.79
C LEU A 158 18.97 2.85 4.26
N LEU A 159 19.22 2.55 5.53
CA LEU A 159 20.53 2.67 6.16
C LEU A 159 21.58 1.71 5.57
N ARG A 160 21.15 0.56 5.04
CA ARG A 160 22.00 -0.40 4.34
C ARG A 160 22.06 -0.17 2.82
N GLY A 161 21.27 0.77 2.31
CA GLY A 161 21.20 1.08 0.89
C GLY A 161 22.45 1.81 0.42
N ARG A 162 22.72 1.77 -0.89
CA ARG A 162 23.92 2.37 -1.51
C ARG A 162 24.15 3.85 -1.17
N SER A 163 23.09 4.58 -0.81
CA SER A 163 23.17 6.00 -0.46
C SER A 163 23.56 6.27 1.00
N TYR A 164 23.41 5.28 1.91
CA TYR A 164 23.71 5.41 3.33
C TYR A 164 24.78 4.44 3.83
N GLY A 165 24.81 3.21 3.32
CA GLY A 165 25.72 2.15 3.76
C GLY A 165 27.20 2.56 3.80
N PRO A 166 27.74 3.19 2.73
CA PRO A 166 29.15 3.61 2.72
C PRO A 166 29.47 4.81 3.62
N LEU A 167 28.48 5.43 4.28
CA LEU A 167 28.67 6.61 5.12
C LEU A 167 29.08 6.22 6.54
N THR A 168 29.79 7.12 7.21
CA THR A 168 29.92 7.07 8.66
C THR A 168 28.58 7.37 9.34
N LEU A 169 28.42 6.99 10.60
CA LEU A 169 27.22 7.28 11.38
C LEU A 169 26.89 8.78 11.38
N GLU A 170 27.89 9.64 11.59
CA GLU A 170 27.71 11.09 11.55
C GLU A 170 27.25 11.59 10.17
N ALA A 171 27.86 11.10 9.09
CA ALA A 171 27.47 11.49 7.73
C ALA A 171 26.08 10.96 7.34
N ALA A 172 25.72 9.75 7.78
CA ALA A 172 24.41 9.15 7.57
C ALA A 172 23.31 9.97 8.27
N ILE A 173 23.46 10.25 9.56
CA ILE A 173 22.49 11.04 10.32
C ILE A 173 22.45 12.49 9.81
N SER A 174 23.59 13.07 9.40
CA SER A 174 23.61 14.41 8.81
C SER A 174 22.86 14.50 7.48
N ARG A 175 22.88 13.43 6.68
CA ARG A 175 22.06 13.31 5.47
C ARG A 175 20.58 13.10 5.81
N TYR A 176 20.29 12.31 6.84
CA TYR A 176 18.92 11.99 7.25
C TYR A 176 18.20 13.21 7.83
N ALA A 177 18.88 13.95 8.71
CA ALA A 177 18.39 15.12 9.42
C ALA A 177 19.31 16.32 9.19
N PRO A 178 19.25 16.96 8.00
CA PRO A 178 20.14 18.04 7.63
C PRO A 178 19.90 19.29 8.50
N SER A 179 20.96 20.07 8.70
CA SER A 179 20.99 21.21 9.64
C SER A 179 20.12 22.39 9.22
N SER A 180 19.67 22.42 7.96
CA SER A 180 18.69 23.39 7.47
C SER A 180 17.31 23.20 8.09
N GLU A 181 16.99 22.00 8.58
CA GLU A 181 15.69 21.65 9.15
C GLU A 181 15.80 21.14 10.60
N ASN A 182 16.99 20.78 11.08
CA ASN A 182 17.19 20.06 12.35
C ASN A 182 18.44 20.55 13.12
N ASP A 183 18.51 20.23 14.41
CA ASP A 183 19.78 20.23 15.13
C ASP A 183 20.53 18.91 14.87
N THR A 184 21.24 18.86 13.76
CA THR A 184 21.98 17.67 13.32
C THR A 184 23.01 17.20 14.36
N GLY A 185 23.69 18.13 15.04
CA GLY A 185 24.71 17.81 16.03
C GLY A 185 24.11 17.12 17.26
N ALA A 186 22.96 17.60 17.72
CA ALA A 186 22.20 16.94 18.77
C ALA A 186 21.67 15.56 18.33
N TYR A 187 21.19 15.44 17.08
CA TYR A 187 20.71 14.15 16.53
C TYR A 187 21.85 13.12 16.50
N VAL A 188 23.01 13.46 15.95
CA VAL A 188 24.19 12.58 15.93
C VAL A 188 24.57 12.16 17.35
N SER A 189 24.63 13.12 18.28
CA SER A 189 24.99 12.86 19.68
C SER A 189 23.98 11.93 20.37
N PHE A 190 22.70 12.10 20.08
CA PHE A 190 21.65 11.24 20.58
C PHE A 190 21.81 9.80 20.06
N VAL A 191 21.99 9.62 18.74
CA VAL A 191 22.16 8.29 18.14
C VAL A 191 23.42 7.60 18.66
N VAL A 192 24.54 8.31 18.80
CA VAL A 192 25.76 7.78 19.43
C VAL A 192 25.48 7.30 20.86
N THR A 193 24.80 8.12 21.66
CA THR A 193 24.48 7.78 23.05
C THR A 193 23.58 6.54 23.15
N GLN A 194 22.57 6.43 22.28
CA GLN A 194 21.63 5.31 22.28
C GLN A 194 22.25 4.00 21.76
N THR A 195 23.20 4.09 20.83
CA THR A 195 23.76 2.92 20.15
C THR A 195 25.07 2.43 20.76
N GLY A 196 25.83 3.33 21.39
CA GLY A 196 27.21 3.11 21.82
C GLY A 196 28.24 3.13 20.68
N LEU A 197 27.83 3.48 19.45
CA LEU A 197 28.70 3.47 18.28
C LEU A 197 29.55 4.75 18.18
N SER A 198 30.75 4.61 17.61
CA SER A 198 31.55 5.78 17.22
C SER A 198 30.87 6.56 16.09
N ARG A 199 31.09 7.88 16.07
CA ARG A 199 30.64 8.78 14.98
C ARG A 199 31.21 8.37 13.61
N ASP A 200 32.41 7.81 13.62
CA ASP A 200 33.14 7.41 12.41
C ASP A 200 32.82 5.97 11.96
N ALA A 201 31.95 5.25 12.67
CA ALA A 201 31.57 3.89 12.30
C ALA A 201 30.84 3.89 10.95
N VAL A 202 31.36 3.14 9.97
CA VAL A 202 30.76 3.01 8.63
C VAL A 202 29.58 2.04 8.68
N LEU A 203 28.43 2.41 8.11
CA LEU A 203 27.18 1.65 8.23
C LEU A 203 27.25 0.26 7.59
N ASP A 204 27.94 0.11 6.45
CA ASP A 204 28.12 -1.18 5.75
C ASP A 204 28.93 -2.20 6.58
N ASP A 205 29.80 -1.73 7.47
CA ASP A 205 30.61 -2.58 8.35
C ASP A 205 29.82 -3.08 9.57
N LEU A 206 28.62 -2.51 9.81
CA LEU A 206 27.82 -2.84 10.98
C LEU A 206 26.96 -4.09 10.78
N LYS A 207 26.93 -4.94 11.81
CA LYS A 207 25.94 -6.03 11.92
C LYS A 207 24.52 -5.48 12.02
N ILE A 208 23.53 -6.28 11.60
CA ILE A 208 22.12 -5.87 11.59
C ILE A 208 21.59 -5.44 12.97
N ALA A 209 22.10 -6.03 14.05
CA ALA A 209 21.75 -5.63 15.41
C ALA A 209 22.05 -4.15 15.70
N TYR A 210 23.16 -3.61 15.18
CA TYR A 210 23.52 -2.20 15.34
C TYR A 210 22.68 -1.28 14.43
N ILE A 211 22.38 -1.71 13.20
CA ILE A 211 21.43 -0.98 12.33
C ILE A 211 20.05 -0.86 12.98
N ARG A 212 19.59 -1.91 13.67
CA ARG A 212 18.33 -1.88 14.44
C ARG A 212 18.38 -0.95 15.65
N LYS A 213 19.52 -0.85 16.34
CA LYS A 213 19.72 0.16 17.39
C LYS A 213 19.66 1.58 16.82
N ILE A 214 20.29 1.83 15.67
CA ILE A 214 20.20 3.13 14.98
C ILE A 214 18.75 3.43 14.58
N THR A 215 18.06 2.45 14.00
CA THR A 215 16.64 2.56 13.63
C THR A 215 15.75 2.92 14.83
N SER A 216 15.99 2.28 15.98
CA SER A 216 15.27 2.58 17.22
C SER A 216 15.57 3.98 17.74
N ALA A 217 16.82 4.45 17.63
CA ALA A 217 17.19 5.81 17.99
C ALA A 217 16.54 6.85 17.07
N ILE A 218 16.49 6.60 15.76
CA ILE A 218 15.77 7.45 14.79
C ILE A 218 14.30 7.54 15.21
N GLU A 219 13.62 6.42 15.46
CA GLU A 219 12.22 6.42 15.89
C GLU A 219 11.98 7.25 17.14
N LEU A 220 12.85 7.15 18.15
CA LEU A 220 12.75 7.93 19.38
C LEU A 220 12.92 9.43 19.11
N MET A 221 13.85 9.80 18.23
CA MET A 221 14.11 11.19 17.88
C MET A 221 12.96 11.81 17.06
N GLU A 222 12.42 11.07 16.08
CA GLU A 222 11.25 11.49 15.29
C GLU A 222 9.98 11.58 16.15
N GLY A 223 9.96 10.86 17.28
CA GLY A 223 8.88 10.81 18.26
C GLY A 223 7.70 9.96 17.79
N TRP A 224 6.89 9.45 18.73
CA TRP A 224 5.71 8.63 18.44
C TRP A 224 4.56 8.99 19.38
N THR A 225 3.93 10.15 19.15
CA THR A 225 2.80 10.60 19.96
C THR A 225 1.51 10.04 19.39
N GLN A 226 0.87 9.15 20.13
CA GLN A 226 -0.39 8.55 19.73
C GLN A 226 -1.52 9.59 19.63
N GLY A 227 -2.23 9.57 18.51
CA GLY A 227 -3.49 10.29 18.32
C GLY A 227 -4.69 9.35 18.47
N GLU A 228 -5.81 9.74 17.87
CA GLU A 228 -7.03 8.94 17.86
C GLU A 228 -7.11 8.10 16.58
N GLN A 229 -7.39 6.81 16.71
CA GLN A 229 -7.78 5.95 15.59
C GLN A 229 -9.24 5.53 15.79
N ARG A 230 -10.10 5.83 14.82
CA ARG A 230 -11.52 5.49 14.86
C ARG A 230 -12.02 5.01 13.51
N PRO A 231 -13.05 4.15 13.45
CA PRO A 231 -13.72 3.84 12.18
C PRO A 231 -14.22 5.13 11.51
N HIS A 232 -14.10 5.20 10.19
CA HIS A 232 -14.77 6.24 9.40
C HIS A 232 -16.24 5.82 9.23
N LEU A 233 -17.05 6.05 10.26
CA LEU A 233 -18.49 5.78 10.15
C LEU A 233 -19.09 6.77 9.13
N PRO A 234 -19.88 6.29 8.15
CA PRO A 234 -20.79 7.18 7.42
C PRO A 234 -21.79 7.76 8.43
N SER A 235 -22.21 9.01 8.21
CA SER A 235 -23.31 9.59 8.97
C SER A 235 -24.52 8.67 8.84
N SER A 236 -24.92 8.04 9.95
CA SER A 236 -26.02 7.08 10.00
C SER A 236 -27.30 7.62 9.38
N GLY A 237 -27.87 6.87 8.44
CA GLY A 237 -29.25 7.01 7.99
C GLY A 237 -29.67 5.69 7.34
N PHE A 238 -30.85 5.20 7.69
CA PHE A 238 -31.50 3.96 7.23
C PHE A 238 -31.21 2.71 8.07
N SER A 239 -31.75 2.73 9.28
CA SER A 239 -32.41 1.55 9.84
C SER A 239 -33.83 1.43 9.26
N ASP A 240 -34.21 0.20 8.97
CA ASP A 240 -35.56 -0.33 8.75
C ASP A 240 -36.20 -0.23 7.35
N ALA A 241 -36.58 -1.43 6.90
CA ALA A 241 -37.27 -1.74 5.67
C ALA A 241 -38.69 -1.15 5.63
N THR A 242 -39.03 -0.45 4.55
CA THR A 242 -40.40 -0.38 3.99
C THR A 242 -40.33 0.09 2.52
N PRO A 243 -41.13 -0.46 1.58
CA PRO A 243 -40.96 -0.20 0.16
C PRO A 243 -41.63 1.13 -0.25
N LEU A 244 -40.91 1.94 -1.04
CA LEU A 244 -41.40 3.23 -1.55
C LEU A 244 -42.33 3.06 -2.75
N VAL A 245 -43.59 3.49 -2.54
CA VAL A 245 -44.54 3.86 -3.58
C VAL A 245 -44.10 5.17 -4.25
N ALA A 246 -44.31 5.24 -5.56
CA ALA A 246 -43.97 6.34 -6.45
C ALA A 246 -44.63 7.68 -6.08
N GLY A 247 -43.95 8.80 -6.37
CA GLY A 247 -44.63 10.09 -6.55
C GLY A 247 -43.79 11.34 -6.36
N ASN A 248 -43.34 11.89 -7.49
CA ASN A 248 -43.01 13.28 -7.78
C ASN A 248 -41.84 13.99 -7.07
N GLY A 249 -40.78 14.16 -7.87
CA GLY A 249 -40.34 15.50 -8.28
C GLY A 249 -39.51 16.25 -7.25
N THR A 250 -38.20 16.00 -7.26
CA THR A 250 -37.07 16.92 -6.93
C THR A 250 -35.79 16.13 -6.62
N GLY A 251 -35.86 14.82 -6.40
CA GLY A 251 -34.69 13.96 -6.11
C GLY A 251 -33.83 13.54 -7.31
N VAL A 252 -34.20 13.92 -8.54
CA VAL A 252 -33.54 13.38 -9.75
C VAL A 252 -32.21 14.06 -10.08
N SER A 253 -31.84 15.14 -9.38
CA SER A 253 -30.58 15.85 -9.65
C SER A 253 -29.39 15.38 -8.81
N ALA A 254 -29.62 14.73 -7.66
CA ALA A 254 -28.54 14.20 -6.82
C ALA A 254 -28.16 12.75 -7.18
N ALA A 255 -29.12 11.95 -7.67
CA ALA A 255 -28.89 10.57 -8.08
C ALA A 255 -28.28 10.44 -9.50
N ILE A 256 -28.34 11.50 -10.32
CA ILE A 256 -27.63 11.56 -11.61
C ILE A 256 -26.20 12.10 -11.43
N GLY A 257 -25.92 12.82 -10.33
CA GLY A 257 -24.56 13.24 -9.96
C GLY A 257 -23.69 12.13 -9.35
N ALA A 258 -24.31 11.01 -8.94
CA ALA A 258 -23.62 9.82 -8.42
C ALA A 258 -23.27 8.79 -9.53
N ALA A 259 -23.41 9.15 -10.80
CA ALA A 259 -23.01 8.34 -11.94
C ALA A 259 -21.79 8.98 -12.63
N SER A 260 -20.55 8.49 -12.55
CA SER A 260 -20.00 7.32 -11.83
C SER A 260 -18.50 7.57 -11.71
N ASP A 261 -17.94 7.75 -10.52
CA ASP A 261 -16.57 8.28 -10.35
C ASP A 261 -15.49 7.51 -11.13
N TRP A 262 -15.67 6.21 -11.37
CA TRP A 262 -14.77 5.38 -12.18
C TRP A 262 -14.82 5.68 -13.68
N ILE A 263 -15.98 6.12 -14.20
CA ILE A 263 -16.08 6.50 -15.61
C ILE A 263 -15.35 7.81 -15.87
N GLU A 264 -15.34 8.73 -14.90
CA GLU A 264 -14.60 9.98 -15.03
C GLU A 264 -13.09 9.74 -15.07
N VAL A 265 -12.58 8.77 -14.30
CA VAL A 265 -11.17 8.33 -14.42
C VAL A 265 -10.92 7.77 -15.81
N ALA A 266 -11.75 6.83 -16.27
CA ALA A 266 -11.57 6.22 -17.58
C ALA A 266 -11.62 7.24 -18.73
N GLN A 267 -12.52 8.23 -18.65
CA GLN A 267 -12.65 9.30 -19.63
C GLN A 267 -11.46 10.27 -19.59
N ARG A 268 -10.96 10.60 -18.40
CA ARG A 268 -9.73 11.41 -18.26
C ARG A 268 -8.54 10.71 -18.90
N GLU A 269 -8.36 9.41 -18.66
CA GLU A 269 -7.27 8.64 -19.27
C GLU A 269 -7.42 8.53 -20.79
N ALA A 270 -8.65 8.42 -21.30
CA ALA A 270 -8.91 8.38 -22.75
C ALA A 270 -8.73 9.74 -23.44
N ALA A 271 -8.88 10.85 -22.70
CA ALA A 271 -8.72 12.21 -23.21
C ALA A 271 -7.25 12.65 -23.32
N LEU A 272 -6.32 11.89 -22.76
CA LEU A 272 -4.88 12.13 -22.90
C LEU A 272 -4.42 12.00 -24.36
N ASP A 273 -3.30 12.65 -24.67
CA ASP A 273 -2.62 12.50 -25.96
C ASP A 273 -2.36 11.01 -26.24
N PRO A 274 -2.58 10.54 -27.49
CA PRO A 274 -2.44 9.13 -27.83
C PRO A 274 -1.12 8.51 -27.37
N GLU A 275 -0.01 9.25 -27.47
CA GLU A 275 1.32 8.80 -27.03
C GLU A 275 1.39 8.55 -25.52
N ALA A 276 0.65 9.33 -24.71
CA ALA A 276 0.63 9.18 -23.26
C ALA A 276 -0.22 7.98 -22.79
N ARG A 277 -1.24 7.59 -23.57
CA ARG A 277 -2.22 6.53 -23.21
C ARG A 277 -2.11 5.25 -24.03
N SER A 278 -1.05 5.10 -24.81
CA SER A 278 -0.79 3.92 -25.66
C SER A 278 0.51 3.24 -25.28
N GLU A 279 0.61 1.95 -25.57
CA GLU A 279 1.86 1.20 -25.42
C GLU A 279 2.96 1.80 -26.30
N ILE A 280 4.20 1.70 -25.83
CA ILE A 280 5.39 2.09 -26.57
C ILE A 280 6.04 0.80 -27.09
N ALA A 281 6.20 0.68 -28.41
CA ALA A 281 6.86 -0.47 -28.99
C ALA A 281 8.37 -0.46 -28.67
N GLY A 282 8.91 -1.60 -28.23
CA GLY A 282 10.34 -1.78 -27.98
C GLY A 282 10.67 -1.92 -26.48
N PRO A 283 11.94 -1.75 -26.07
CA PRO A 283 12.40 -2.11 -24.72
C PRO A 283 11.97 -1.12 -23.61
N GLN A 284 11.18 -0.09 -23.96
CA GLN A 284 10.71 0.93 -23.02
C GLN A 284 9.21 0.75 -22.84
N SER A 285 8.74 0.82 -21.60
CA SER A 285 7.31 0.73 -21.32
C SER A 285 6.71 2.08 -20.96
N ASN A 286 5.45 2.27 -21.34
CA ASN A 286 4.71 3.46 -20.95
C ASN A 286 4.51 3.50 -19.43
N PRO A 287 5.07 4.50 -18.72
CA PRO A 287 4.99 4.57 -17.26
C PRO A 287 3.56 4.68 -16.73
N ARG A 288 2.60 5.16 -17.54
CA ARG A 288 1.19 5.23 -17.18
C ARG A 288 0.53 3.85 -17.19
N ILE A 289 0.88 3.01 -18.16
CA ILE A 289 0.40 1.62 -18.22
C ILE A 289 0.99 0.83 -17.05
N LEU A 290 2.28 1.01 -16.74
CA LEU A 290 2.90 0.44 -15.55
C LEU A 290 2.20 0.91 -14.26
N ASN A 291 1.86 2.19 -14.16
CA ASN A 291 1.08 2.72 -13.03
C ASN A 291 -0.32 2.08 -12.94
N TYR A 292 -0.95 1.68 -14.05
CA TYR A 292 -2.19 0.89 -13.96
C TYR A 292 -1.93 -0.45 -13.27
N PHE A 293 -0.81 -1.14 -13.58
CA PHE A 293 -0.43 -2.41 -12.92
C PHE A 293 -0.16 -2.22 -11.44
N GLU A 294 0.58 -1.16 -11.07
CA GLU A 294 0.88 -0.84 -9.68
C GLU A 294 -0.38 -0.63 -8.83
N VAL A 295 -1.44 -0.07 -9.41
CA VAL A 295 -2.71 0.13 -8.71
C VAL A 295 -3.57 -1.13 -8.84
N GLY A 296 -4.01 -1.46 -10.05
CA GLY A 296 -5.05 -2.45 -10.30
C GLY A 296 -4.63 -3.92 -10.24
N ALA A 297 -3.34 -4.21 -10.04
CA ALA A 297 -2.79 -5.55 -9.87
C ALA A 297 -1.41 -5.51 -9.18
N SER A 298 -1.27 -4.81 -8.05
CA SER A 298 0.02 -4.47 -7.43
C SER A 298 0.96 -5.63 -7.08
N TRP A 299 0.43 -6.85 -6.98
CA TRP A 299 1.19 -8.08 -6.72
C TRP A 299 1.76 -8.74 -7.99
N PHE A 300 1.36 -8.27 -9.16
CA PHE A 300 1.71 -8.83 -10.45
C PHE A 300 2.77 -7.97 -11.12
N ASP A 301 3.92 -8.57 -11.42
CA ASP A 301 4.99 -7.94 -12.19
C ASP A 301 4.77 -8.22 -13.69
N PRO A 302 4.45 -7.20 -14.51
CA PRO A 302 4.35 -7.39 -15.95
C PRO A 302 5.77 -7.49 -16.53
N GLU A 303 6.33 -8.69 -16.58
CA GLU A 303 7.71 -8.95 -17.08
C GLU A 303 7.98 -8.37 -18.49
N ASN A 304 6.95 -8.27 -19.34
CA ASN A 304 7.00 -7.64 -20.67
C ASN A 304 6.52 -6.18 -20.68
N GLY A 305 6.39 -5.57 -19.50
CA GLY A 305 5.93 -4.20 -19.31
C GLY A 305 4.53 -3.95 -19.88
N ASP A 306 4.40 -2.87 -20.65
CA ASP A 306 3.14 -2.45 -21.27
C ASP A 306 2.67 -3.34 -22.43
N GLU A 307 3.49 -4.29 -22.91
CA GLU A 307 3.05 -5.31 -23.88
C GLU A 307 2.25 -6.45 -23.20
N THR A 308 2.18 -6.47 -21.87
CA THR A 308 1.35 -7.42 -21.11
C THR A 308 -0.12 -7.02 -21.15
N ASP A 309 -1.05 -7.94 -21.42
CA ASP A 309 -2.49 -7.64 -21.48
C ASP A 309 -3.01 -6.87 -20.24
N TRP A 310 -3.31 -5.56 -20.41
CA TRP A 310 -3.62 -4.64 -19.30
C TRP A 310 -5.07 -4.16 -19.26
N CYS A 311 -5.98 -4.82 -19.99
CA CYS A 311 -7.40 -4.44 -20.02
C CYS A 311 -8.07 -4.50 -18.64
N ALA A 312 -7.85 -5.57 -17.87
CA ALA A 312 -8.43 -5.75 -16.54
C ALA A 312 -7.78 -4.84 -15.51
N VAL A 313 -6.47 -4.65 -15.65
CA VAL A 313 -5.66 -3.74 -14.84
C VAL A 313 -6.16 -2.30 -14.96
N PHE A 314 -6.45 -1.83 -16.18
CA PHE A 314 -7.02 -0.50 -16.39
C PHE A 314 -8.40 -0.34 -15.73
N VAL A 315 -9.26 -1.37 -15.80
CA VAL A 315 -10.57 -1.33 -15.14
C VAL A 315 -10.40 -1.30 -13.62
N ASN A 316 -9.50 -2.10 -13.05
CA ASN A 316 -9.17 -2.05 -11.62
C ASN A 316 -8.61 -0.68 -11.23
N TYR A 317 -7.68 -0.12 -12.00
CA TYR A 317 -7.16 1.24 -11.79
C TYR A 317 -8.27 2.28 -11.71
N CYS A 318 -9.24 2.25 -12.64
CA CYS A 318 -10.36 3.20 -12.64
C CYS A 318 -11.29 3.00 -11.44
N LEU A 319 -11.53 1.76 -11.02
CA LEU A 319 -12.33 1.47 -9.83
C LEU A 319 -11.61 1.95 -8.58
N GLU A 320 -10.35 1.56 -8.39
CA GLU A 320 -9.57 1.83 -7.18
C GLU A 320 -9.23 3.32 -7.03
N THR A 321 -8.91 4.01 -8.13
CA THR A 321 -8.69 5.47 -8.15
C THR A 321 -9.96 6.24 -7.76
N SER A 322 -11.12 5.63 -7.98
CA SER A 322 -12.43 6.19 -7.67
C SER A 322 -13.04 5.67 -6.38
N GLY A 323 -12.26 4.94 -5.56
CA GLY A 323 -12.69 4.44 -4.25
C GLY A 323 -13.53 3.15 -4.29
N TYR A 324 -13.60 2.47 -5.43
CA TYR A 324 -14.28 1.18 -5.59
C TYR A 324 -13.28 0.02 -5.56
N VAL A 325 -13.71 -1.11 -5.01
CA VAL A 325 -12.86 -2.31 -4.93
C VAL A 325 -12.86 -3.03 -6.27
N GLY A 326 -11.71 -3.03 -6.95
CA GLY A 326 -11.45 -3.84 -8.13
C GLY A 326 -11.28 -5.34 -7.81
N THR A 327 -10.93 -6.13 -8.81
CA THR A 327 -10.56 -7.54 -8.60
C THR A 327 -9.14 -7.72 -8.08
N ASN A 328 -8.30 -6.67 -8.17
CA ASN A 328 -6.86 -6.73 -7.93
C ASN A 328 -6.22 -7.93 -8.64
N HIS A 329 -6.47 -8.07 -9.95
CA HIS A 329 -5.99 -9.20 -10.75
C HIS A 329 -5.88 -8.77 -12.21
N PRO A 330 -4.77 -9.11 -12.91
CA PRO A 330 -4.49 -8.56 -14.24
C PRO A 330 -5.34 -9.17 -15.37
N GLY A 331 -5.82 -10.40 -15.20
CA GLY A 331 -6.63 -11.10 -16.21
C GLY A 331 -8.14 -10.77 -16.16
N ALA A 332 -8.74 -10.46 -17.31
CA ALA A 332 -10.16 -10.05 -17.46
C ALA A 332 -11.20 -11.02 -16.84
N ARG A 333 -10.87 -12.32 -16.79
CA ARG A 333 -11.69 -13.36 -16.16
C ARG A 333 -11.92 -13.15 -14.66
N SER A 334 -11.07 -12.38 -13.98
CA SER A 334 -11.24 -12.06 -12.56
C SER A 334 -12.59 -11.39 -12.26
N PHE A 335 -13.08 -10.58 -13.19
CA PHE A 335 -14.39 -9.93 -13.11
C PHE A 335 -15.53 -10.93 -13.27
N PHE A 336 -15.37 -11.94 -14.14
CA PHE A 336 -16.34 -13.03 -14.28
C PHE A 336 -16.42 -13.88 -13.02
N TRP A 337 -15.28 -14.21 -12.42
CA TRP A 337 -15.25 -14.99 -11.18
C TRP A 337 -15.83 -14.24 -9.98
N ASN A 338 -15.68 -12.91 -9.94
CA ASN A 338 -16.25 -12.03 -8.90
C ASN A 338 -16.03 -12.57 -7.47
N LYS A 339 -14.82 -13.07 -7.18
CA LYS A 339 -14.57 -13.92 -5.99
C LYS A 339 -14.82 -13.24 -4.64
N ARG A 340 -14.79 -11.90 -4.59
CA ARG A 340 -15.05 -11.13 -3.36
C ARG A 340 -16.49 -10.59 -3.32
N ASN A 341 -17.35 -10.99 -4.26
CA ASN A 341 -18.72 -10.49 -4.44
C ASN A 341 -18.79 -8.95 -4.48
N GLN A 342 -17.75 -8.31 -5.02
CA GLN A 342 -17.62 -6.86 -5.08
C GLN A 342 -18.45 -6.24 -6.21
N PHE A 343 -19.06 -7.07 -7.06
CA PHE A 343 -19.93 -6.65 -8.14
C PHE A 343 -21.31 -7.30 -8.09
N ILE A 344 -22.33 -6.53 -8.46
CA ILE A 344 -23.68 -7.02 -8.76
C ILE A 344 -23.74 -7.39 -10.24
N LYS A 345 -24.11 -8.63 -10.54
CA LYS A 345 -24.33 -9.07 -11.92
C LYS A 345 -25.66 -8.55 -12.45
N LEU A 346 -25.61 -7.90 -13.61
CA LEU A 346 -26.76 -7.42 -14.34
C LEU A 346 -27.18 -8.41 -15.43
N ASN A 347 -28.48 -8.45 -15.72
CA ASN A 347 -29.02 -9.30 -16.78
C ASN A 347 -28.77 -8.72 -18.18
N GLU A 348 -28.63 -7.41 -18.31
CA GLU A 348 -28.42 -6.68 -19.57
C GLU A 348 -27.38 -5.56 -19.35
N PRO A 349 -26.69 -5.11 -20.41
CA PRO A 349 -25.77 -3.98 -20.31
C PRO A 349 -26.51 -2.74 -19.84
N ARG A 350 -25.80 -1.95 -19.04
CA ARG A 350 -26.24 -0.62 -18.60
C ARG A 350 -25.07 0.33 -18.79
N LYS A 351 -25.39 1.58 -19.08
CA LYS A 351 -24.36 2.62 -19.22
C LYS A 351 -23.50 2.65 -17.94
N PHE A 352 -22.20 2.69 -18.13
CA PHE A 352 -21.12 2.70 -17.14
C PHE A 352 -20.88 1.41 -16.35
N CYS A 353 -21.66 0.35 -16.60
CA CYS A 353 -21.35 -0.95 -16.02
C CYS A 353 -20.07 -1.54 -16.65
N ILE A 354 -19.42 -2.44 -15.93
CA ILE A 354 -18.32 -3.24 -16.45
C ILE A 354 -18.92 -4.34 -17.34
N ALA A 355 -18.30 -4.62 -18.48
CA ALA A 355 -18.68 -5.71 -19.37
C ALA A 355 -17.49 -6.63 -19.59
N VAL A 356 -17.70 -7.93 -19.38
CA VAL A 356 -16.67 -8.96 -19.54
C VAL A 356 -16.96 -9.77 -20.79
N ARG A 357 -16.00 -9.78 -21.71
CA ARG A 357 -16.04 -10.49 -22.98
C ARG A 357 -15.13 -11.71 -22.93
N ARG A 358 -15.67 -12.86 -23.29
CA ARG A 358 -14.95 -14.14 -23.37
C ARG A 358 -14.70 -14.50 -24.82
N TYR A 359 -13.55 -15.11 -25.09
CA TYR A 359 -13.24 -15.75 -26.36
C TYR A 359 -13.21 -17.26 -26.19
N ALA A 360 -13.43 -17.99 -27.27
CA ALA A 360 -13.32 -19.44 -27.29
C ALA A 360 -11.98 -19.92 -26.67
N PRO A 361 -11.96 -21.10 -26.01
CA PRO A 361 -13.05 -22.08 -25.92
C PRO A 361 -14.13 -21.74 -24.87
N PHE A 362 -15.33 -22.31 -25.06
CA PHE A 362 -16.50 -22.17 -24.17
C PHE A 362 -16.87 -23.47 -23.43
N MET A 363 -16.07 -24.52 -23.58
CA MET A 363 -16.38 -25.85 -23.04
C MET A 363 -16.15 -25.96 -21.52
N ASP A 364 -15.42 -25.02 -20.93
CA ASP A 364 -15.20 -24.92 -19.48
C ASP A 364 -16.07 -23.81 -18.88
N ALA A 365 -17.08 -24.22 -18.10
CA ALA A 365 -18.03 -23.32 -17.45
C ALA A 365 -17.34 -22.34 -16.49
N ASP A 366 -16.29 -22.79 -15.80
CA ASP A 366 -15.53 -21.99 -14.83
C ASP A 366 -14.53 -21.02 -15.48
N TRP A 367 -14.42 -21.06 -16.81
CA TRP A 367 -13.52 -20.21 -17.61
C TRP A 367 -12.07 -20.25 -17.10
N THR A 368 -11.54 -21.46 -17.02
CA THR A 368 -10.17 -21.79 -16.66
C THR A 368 -9.17 -21.56 -17.80
N THR A 369 -9.65 -21.56 -19.05
CA THR A 369 -8.83 -21.47 -20.27
C THR A 369 -9.36 -20.43 -21.26
N GLY A 370 -8.48 -19.91 -22.12
CA GLY A 370 -8.86 -18.94 -23.14
C GLY A 370 -8.79 -17.48 -22.69
N ARG A 371 -8.81 -16.58 -23.67
CA ARG A 371 -8.61 -15.13 -23.45
C ARG A 371 -9.91 -14.42 -23.10
N GLY A 372 -9.78 -13.25 -22.48
CA GLY A 372 -10.89 -12.36 -22.18
C GLY A 372 -10.55 -10.90 -22.44
N HIS A 373 -11.56 -10.05 -22.45
CA HIS A 373 -11.45 -8.60 -22.49
C HIS A 373 -12.46 -7.98 -21.55
N VAL A 374 -12.16 -6.81 -20.99
CA VAL A 374 -13.05 -6.11 -20.07
C VAL A 374 -12.95 -4.60 -20.28
N GLY A 375 -14.06 -3.90 -20.06
CA GLY A 375 -14.14 -2.44 -20.15
C GLY A 375 -15.47 -1.90 -19.63
N PHE A 376 -15.62 -0.58 -19.63
CA PHE A 376 -16.85 0.09 -19.21
C PHE A 376 -17.79 0.32 -20.39
N VAL A 377 -19.06 -0.03 -20.24
CA VAL A 377 -20.08 0.20 -21.26
C VAL A 377 -20.36 1.70 -21.39
N VAL A 378 -20.13 2.26 -22.57
CA VAL A 378 -20.49 3.67 -22.86
C VAL A 378 -21.71 3.80 -23.78
N ASP A 379 -21.98 2.76 -24.56
CA ASP A 379 -23.15 2.63 -25.44
C ASP A 379 -23.44 1.15 -25.74
N TYR A 380 -24.68 0.79 -26.11
CA TYR A 380 -25.05 -0.59 -26.43
C TYR A 380 -26.35 -0.70 -27.25
N SER A 381 -26.49 -1.83 -27.94
CA SER A 381 -27.71 -2.26 -28.65
C SER A 381 -27.89 -3.77 -28.52
N ASP A 382 -28.91 -4.32 -29.19
CA ASP A 382 -29.16 -5.77 -29.22
C ASP A 382 -28.04 -6.55 -29.93
N THR A 383 -27.22 -5.87 -30.74
CA THR A 383 -26.18 -6.51 -31.56
C THR A 383 -24.77 -6.12 -31.14
N HIS A 384 -24.58 -4.99 -30.47
CA HIS A 384 -23.26 -4.44 -30.17
C HIS A 384 -23.17 -3.84 -28.77
N VAL A 385 -21.95 -3.82 -28.21
CA VAL A 385 -21.60 -3.09 -26.99
C VAL A 385 -20.37 -2.24 -27.28
N LYS A 386 -20.43 -0.96 -26.93
CA LYS A 386 -19.30 -0.04 -27.02
C LYS A 386 -18.63 0.08 -25.66
N LEU A 387 -17.34 -0.21 -25.62
CA LEU A 387 -16.54 -0.20 -24.40
C LEU A 387 -15.54 0.96 -24.42
N LEU A 388 -15.48 1.69 -23.32
CA LEU A 388 -14.33 2.49 -22.92
C LEU A 388 -13.42 1.61 -22.06
N GLY A 389 -12.20 1.35 -22.50
CA GLY A 389 -11.31 0.43 -21.82
C GLY A 389 -9.86 0.53 -22.26
N GLY A 390 -8.99 -0.12 -21.49
CA GLY A 390 -7.56 -0.25 -21.74
C GLY A 390 -7.25 -1.39 -22.72
N ASN A 391 -6.03 -1.37 -23.25
CA ASN A 391 -5.52 -2.32 -24.22
C ASN A 391 -6.44 -2.54 -25.46
N GLN A 392 -7.17 -1.51 -25.88
CA GLN A 392 -8.06 -1.61 -27.04
C GLN A 392 -7.30 -1.23 -28.31
N GLY A 393 -6.49 -2.16 -28.81
CA GLY A 393 -5.46 -1.85 -29.81
C GLY A 393 -4.38 -0.99 -29.17
N ASN A 394 -3.85 -1.49 -28.04
CA ASN A 394 -2.68 -0.98 -27.35
C ASN A 394 -2.84 0.46 -26.84
N THR A 395 -4.09 0.87 -26.55
CA THR A 395 -4.42 2.23 -26.08
C THR A 395 -5.71 2.26 -25.26
N VAL A 396 -5.88 3.29 -24.43
CA VAL A 396 -7.15 3.59 -23.75
C VAL A 396 -8.08 4.31 -24.71
N LYS A 397 -9.14 3.66 -25.22
CA LYS A 397 -10.10 4.31 -26.13
C LYS A 397 -11.49 3.72 -26.04
N GLU A 398 -12.43 4.27 -26.79
CA GLU A 398 -13.70 3.60 -27.09
C GLU A 398 -13.56 2.63 -28.26
N LYS A 399 -14.19 1.45 -28.17
CA LYS A 399 -14.27 0.49 -29.28
C LYS A 399 -15.60 -0.27 -29.23
N VAL A 400 -16.18 -0.49 -30.41
CA VAL A 400 -17.43 -1.25 -30.58
C VAL A 400 -17.09 -2.73 -30.76
N TYR A 401 -17.80 -3.59 -30.05
CA TYR A 401 -17.70 -5.04 -30.13
C TYR A 401 -19.08 -5.65 -30.42
N PRO A 402 -19.19 -6.66 -31.28
CA PRO A 402 -20.40 -7.46 -31.39
C PRO A 402 -20.71 -8.16 -30.07
N ARG A 403 -22.00 -8.26 -29.72
CA ARG A 403 -22.45 -8.96 -28.49
C ARG A 403 -22.04 -10.42 -28.48
N ARG A 404 -22.11 -11.06 -29.65
CA ARG A 404 -21.70 -12.44 -29.92
C ARG A 404 -21.18 -12.54 -31.34
N VAL A 405 -20.14 -13.34 -31.54
CA VAL A 405 -19.58 -13.68 -32.84
C VAL A 405 -19.60 -15.18 -32.97
N GLU A 406 -20.16 -15.66 -34.07
CA GLU A 406 -20.23 -17.08 -34.43
C GLU A 406 -19.54 -17.28 -35.78
N ALA A 407 -18.78 -18.37 -35.88
CA ALA A 407 -18.25 -18.86 -37.14
C ALA A 407 -19.39 -19.44 -38.00
N ALA A 408 -19.11 -19.65 -39.30
CA ALA A 408 -20.09 -20.19 -40.25
C ALA A 408 -20.62 -21.59 -39.88
N ASP A 409 -19.89 -22.35 -39.07
CA ASP A 409 -20.28 -23.66 -38.58
C ASP A 409 -21.11 -23.61 -37.27
N GLY A 410 -21.42 -22.40 -36.78
CA GLY A 410 -22.18 -22.18 -35.54
C GLY A 410 -21.33 -22.17 -34.27
N THR A 411 -20.00 -22.31 -34.38
CA THR A 411 -19.10 -22.23 -33.22
C THR A 411 -19.04 -20.79 -32.71
N VAL A 412 -19.27 -20.60 -31.41
CA VAL A 412 -19.13 -19.29 -30.77
C VAL A 412 -17.65 -18.94 -30.62
N GLU A 413 -17.21 -17.90 -31.31
CA GLU A 413 -15.83 -17.41 -31.22
C GLU A 413 -15.64 -16.47 -30.04
N SER A 414 -16.67 -15.67 -29.72
CA SER A 414 -16.66 -14.78 -28.56
C SER A 414 -18.02 -14.19 -28.22
N GLU A 415 -18.25 -13.88 -26.95
CA GLU A 415 -19.46 -13.22 -26.47
C GLU A 415 -19.23 -12.46 -25.15
N PHE A 416 -20.16 -11.57 -24.79
CA PHE A 416 -20.19 -10.98 -23.45
C PHE A 416 -20.85 -11.93 -22.45
N VAL A 417 -20.11 -12.30 -21.41
CA VAL A 417 -20.52 -13.33 -20.42
C VAL A 417 -20.96 -12.74 -19.08
N ALA A 418 -20.65 -11.46 -18.83
CA ALA A 418 -21.10 -10.74 -17.65
C ALA A 418 -21.20 -9.24 -17.89
N PHE A 419 -22.23 -8.64 -17.28
CA PHE A 419 -22.35 -7.20 -17.06
C PHE A 419 -22.41 -6.97 -15.56
N LEU A 420 -21.62 -6.04 -15.04
CA LEU A 420 -21.32 -5.94 -13.61
C LEU A 420 -21.37 -4.48 -13.17
N MET A 421 -21.98 -4.22 -12.02
CA MET A 421 -21.90 -2.92 -11.35
C MET A 421 -21.14 -3.07 -10.04
N PRO A 422 -20.21 -2.15 -9.71
CA PRO A 422 -19.64 -2.08 -8.38
C PRO A 422 -20.73 -2.01 -7.31
N VAL A 423 -20.57 -2.78 -6.24
CA VAL A 423 -21.39 -2.61 -5.03
C VAL A 423 -21.01 -1.26 -4.43
N ILE A 424 -21.98 -0.36 -4.33
CA ILE A 424 -21.85 0.94 -3.66
C ILE A 424 -22.20 0.68 -2.19
N ASN A 425 -21.23 0.80 -1.29
CA ASN A 425 -21.46 0.66 0.16
C ASN A 425 -21.83 1.99 0.79
#